data_AF-A0A7S1VR78-F1
#
_entry.id   AF-A0A7S1VR78-F1
#
_cell.length_a   1.000
_cell.length_b   1.000
_cell.length_c   1.000
_cell.angle_alpha   90.00
_cell.angle_beta   90.00
_cell.angle_gamma   90.00
#
_symmetry.space_group_name_H-M   'P 1'
#
loop_
_entity.id
_entity.type
_entity.pdbx_description
1 polymer ?
#
loop_
_entity_poly.entity_id
_entity_poly.type
_entity_poly.pdbx_seq_one_letter_code
_entity_poly.pdbx_strand_id
1 'polypeptide(L)'
;MVQKFQGWEDLDESRIAAVMIHGRSRQQRYSRNANWDYISQVATSQKPDKKKIPVIGNGDVFSYTDYEEKIKREGIEATAMLGRGALIKPWLPTEIKERRDWDISASE
;
A
#
# COMPACT_ATOMS: atom_id res chain seq x y z
N MET A 1 22.20 4.85 6.19
CA MET A 1 21.67 3.68 5.45
C MET A 1 20.20 3.54 5.82
N VAL A 2 19.30 3.45 4.83
CA VAL A 2 17.88 3.22 5.09
C VAL A 2 17.71 1.76 5.54
N GLN A 3 17.13 1.53 6.72
CA GLN A 3 16.80 0.17 7.17
C GLN A 3 15.90 -0.50 6.14
N LYS A 4 16.34 -1.65 5.63
CA LYS A 4 15.58 -2.50 4.73
C LYS A 4 14.85 -3.56 5.56
N PHE A 5 13.77 -4.13 5.02
CA PHE A 5 13.17 -5.37 5.49
C PHE A 5 14.27 -6.44 5.63
N GLN A 6 14.38 -7.04 6.82
CA GLN A 6 15.49 -7.94 7.17
C GLN A 6 15.24 -9.36 6.69
N GLY A 7 13.99 -9.80 6.63
CA GLY A 7 13.63 -11.13 6.16
C GLY A 7 12.24 -11.54 6.64
N TRP A 8 11.68 -12.56 6.00
CA TRP A 8 10.38 -13.15 6.40
C TRP A 8 10.54 -14.20 7.50
N GLU A 9 11.77 -14.71 7.71
CA GLU A 9 12.12 -15.72 8.70
C GLU A 9 11.91 -15.31 10.15
N ASP A 10 11.91 -14.01 10.44
CA ASP A 10 11.65 -13.47 11.78
C ASP A 10 10.15 -13.43 12.12
N LEU A 11 9.29 -13.69 11.13
CA LEU A 11 7.84 -13.66 11.27
C LEU A 11 7.29 -15.09 11.37
N ASP A 12 6.45 -15.33 12.37
CA ASP A 12 5.65 -16.55 12.41
C ASP A 12 4.48 -16.42 11.41
N GLU A 13 4.73 -16.88 10.18
CA GLU A 13 3.78 -16.84 9.07
C GLU A 13 2.45 -17.55 9.39
N SER A 14 2.42 -18.47 10.35
CA SER A 14 1.20 -19.17 10.76
C SER A 14 0.27 -18.31 11.63
N ARG A 15 0.79 -17.21 12.19
CA ARG A 15 0.09 -16.33 13.15
C ARG A 15 -0.23 -14.95 12.60
N ILE A 16 0.22 -14.64 11.38
CA ILE A 16 0.02 -13.34 10.74
C ILE A 16 -0.99 -13.47 9.61
N ALA A 17 -2.09 -12.72 9.71
CA ALA A 17 -3.13 -12.73 8.69
C ALA A 17 -2.78 -11.87 7.47
N ALA A 18 -2.06 -10.75 7.67
CA ALA A 18 -1.59 -9.85 6.62
C ALA A 18 -0.51 -8.91 7.17
N VAL A 19 0.32 -8.36 6.27
CA VAL A 19 1.29 -7.31 6.57
C VAL A 19 0.96 -6.07 5.74
N MET A 20 1.00 -4.91 6.38
CA MET A 20 0.91 -3.61 5.71
C MET A 20 2.27 -2.96 5.63
N ILE A 21 2.69 -2.56 4.43
CA ILE A 21 3.98 -1.91 4.20
C ILE A 21 3.75 -0.49 3.71
N HIS A 22 4.22 0.47 4.51
CA HIS A 22 4.35 1.84 4.04
C HIS A 22 5.62 1.99 3.21
N GLY A 23 5.50 2.47 1.96
CA GLY A 23 6.63 2.59 1.02
C GLY A 23 7.71 3.62 1.38
N ARG A 24 7.81 4.04 2.65
CA ARG A 24 8.82 4.99 3.13
C ARG A 24 9.46 4.47 4.39
N SER A 25 10.75 4.75 4.50
CA SER A 25 11.47 4.57 5.74
C SER A 25 11.05 5.60 6.78
N ARG A 26 11.28 5.25 8.04
CA ARG A 26 11.07 6.17 9.17
C ARG A 26 11.80 7.51 9.01
N GLN A 27 13.03 7.51 8.48
CA GLN A 27 13.84 8.71 8.30
C GLN A 27 13.30 9.64 7.22
N GLN A 28 12.70 9.09 6.15
CA GLN A 28 12.11 9.89 5.08
C GLN A 28 10.87 10.66 5.55
N ARG A 29 10.18 10.19 6.59
CA ARG A 29 8.88 10.75 7.02
C ARG A 29 7.98 10.94 5.79
N TYR A 30 7.57 12.18 5.52
CA TYR A 30 6.74 12.59 4.38
C TYR A 30 7.50 13.35 3.29
N SER A 31 8.84 13.40 3.35
CA SER A 31 9.68 14.21 2.45
C SER A 31 9.93 13.60 1.07
N ARG A 32 9.52 12.35 0.86
CA ARG A 32 9.68 11.59 -0.38
C ARG A 32 8.38 10.85 -0.69
N ASN A 33 8.23 10.45 -1.95
CA ASN A 33 7.15 9.56 -2.39
C ASN A 33 7.33 8.15 -1.82
N ALA A 34 6.22 7.45 -1.59
CA ALA A 34 6.20 6.04 -1.26
C ALA A 34 6.73 5.21 -2.43
N ASN A 35 7.72 4.38 -2.15
CA ASN A 35 8.30 3.46 -3.12
C ASN A 35 7.49 2.15 -3.13
N TRP A 36 6.58 2.05 -4.09
CA TRP A 36 5.73 0.87 -4.27
C TRP A 36 6.46 -0.31 -4.92
N ASP A 37 7.52 -0.05 -5.70
CA ASP A 37 8.37 -1.12 -6.25
C ASP A 37 9.12 -1.85 -5.13
N TYR A 38 9.53 -1.13 -4.09
CA TYR A 38 10.10 -1.73 -2.89
C TYR A 38 9.09 -2.59 -2.12
N ILE A 39 7.82 -2.15 -2.04
CA ILE A 39 6.75 -2.98 -1.44
C ILE A 39 6.60 -4.28 -2.22
N SER A 40 6.56 -4.21 -3.56
CA SER A 40 6.49 -5.37 -4.44
C SER A 40 7.70 -6.29 -4.26
N GLN A 41 8.91 -5.73 -4.19
CA GLN A 41 10.14 -6.50 -3.93
C GLN A 41 10.06 -7.27 -2.61
N VAL A 42 9.55 -6.65 -1.54
CA VAL A 42 9.38 -7.32 -0.25
C VAL A 42 8.28 -8.39 -0.33
N ALA A 43 7.17 -8.09 -1.01
CA ALA A 43 6.07 -9.04 -1.16
C ALA A 43 6.46 -10.30 -1.93
N THR A 44 7.29 -10.17 -2.97
CA THR A 44 7.75 -11.29 -3.81
C THR A 44 8.95 -12.04 -3.22
N SER A 45 9.61 -11.51 -2.19
CA SER A 45 10.74 -12.19 -1.53
C SER A 45 10.32 -13.30 -0.54
N GLN A 46 9.02 -13.55 -0.40
CA GLN A 46 8.49 -14.64 0.42
C GLN A 46 8.93 -16.02 -0.09
N LYS A 47 9.16 -16.95 0.84
CA LYS A 47 9.67 -18.29 0.50
C LYS A 47 8.63 -19.08 -0.32
N PRO A 48 9.01 -19.72 -1.43
CA PRO A 48 8.07 -20.41 -2.31
C PRO A 48 7.49 -21.69 -1.69
N ASP A 49 8.18 -22.29 -0.72
CA ASP A 49 7.75 -23.50 0.01
C ASP A 49 6.83 -23.20 1.20
N LYS A 50 6.49 -21.92 1.41
CA LYS A 50 5.70 -21.45 2.56
C LYS A 50 4.37 -20.85 2.15
N LYS A 51 3.44 -20.80 3.11
CA LYS A 51 2.18 -20.09 2.92
C LYS A 51 2.49 -18.59 2.84
N LYS A 52 2.13 -17.96 1.72
CA LYS A 52 2.31 -16.52 1.55
C LYS A 52 1.43 -15.73 2.51
N ILE A 53 2.03 -14.77 3.19
CA ILE A 53 1.33 -13.71 3.91
C ILE A 53 0.88 -12.66 2.90
N PRO A 54 -0.41 -12.28 2.89
CA PRO A 54 -0.92 -11.15 2.12
C PRO A 54 -0.18 -9.85 2.43
N VAL A 55 0.30 -9.15 1.40
CA VAL A 55 0.97 -7.85 1.54
C VAL A 55 0.08 -6.73 1.00
N ILE A 56 -0.32 -5.84 1.89
CA ILE A 56 -1.13 -4.67 1.58
C ILE A 56 -0.21 -3.44 1.48
N GLY A 57 -0.25 -2.76 0.34
CA GLY A 57 0.55 -1.56 0.12
C GLY A 57 -0.04 -0.32 0.78
N ASN A 58 0.83 0.63 1.16
CA ASN A 58 0.43 1.90 1.74
C ASN A 58 1.35 3.06 1.32
N GLY A 59 0.73 4.20 1.04
CA GLY A 59 1.43 5.47 0.82
C GLY A 59 1.03 6.13 -0.50
N ASP A 60 0.78 7.42 -0.43
CA ASP A 60 0.54 8.32 -1.57
C ASP A 60 -0.54 7.84 -2.56
N VAL A 61 -1.64 7.29 -2.03
CA VAL A 61 -2.88 7.02 -2.79
C VAL A 61 -3.82 8.22 -2.60
N PHE A 62 -4.01 9.03 -3.65
CA PHE A 62 -4.85 10.23 -3.62
C PHE A 62 -5.97 10.24 -4.67
N SER A 63 -6.02 9.25 -5.57
CA SER A 63 -7.07 9.06 -6.57
C SER A 63 -7.33 7.57 -6.83
N TYR A 64 -8.39 7.25 -7.59
CA TYR A 64 -8.61 5.89 -8.06
C TYR A 64 -7.50 5.43 -9.02
N THR A 65 -6.97 6.33 -9.85
CA THR A 65 -5.86 6.04 -10.77
C THR A 65 -4.57 5.71 -10.03
N ASP A 66 -4.27 6.45 -8.94
CA ASP A 66 -3.16 6.13 -8.04
C ASP A 66 -3.31 4.72 -7.49
N TYR A 67 -4.48 4.39 -6.96
CA TYR A 67 -4.77 3.08 -6.40
C TYR A 67 -4.52 1.98 -7.44
N GLU A 68 -5.10 2.11 -8.64
CA GLU A 68 -4.98 1.11 -9.70
C GLU A 68 -3.54 0.91 -10.17
N GLU A 69 -2.77 1.99 -10.34
CA GLU A 69 -1.37 1.92 -10.71
C GLU A 69 -0.55 1.18 -9.63
N LYS A 70 -0.87 1.44 -8.36
CA LYS A 70 -0.16 0.92 -7.19
C LYS A 70 -0.40 -0.57 -6.97
N ILE A 71 -1.66 -1.03 -7.01
CA ILE A 71 -2.01 -2.43 -6.76
C ILE A 71 -1.68 -3.38 -7.93
N LYS A 72 -1.37 -2.86 -9.12
CA LYS A 72 -0.96 -3.69 -10.28
C LYS A 72 0.40 -4.36 -10.12
N ARG A 73 1.17 -3.99 -9.10
CA ARG A 73 2.51 -4.54 -8.87
C ARG A 73 2.43 -5.97 -8.33
N GLU A 74 3.41 -6.78 -8.72
CA GLU A 74 3.46 -8.19 -8.35
C GLU A 74 3.57 -8.37 -6.82
N GLY A 75 2.86 -9.39 -6.31
CA GLY A 75 2.90 -9.77 -4.90
C GLY A 75 2.11 -8.86 -3.97
N ILE A 76 1.66 -7.69 -4.42
CA ILE A 76 0.79 -6.81 -3.64
C ILE A 76 -0.66 -7.27 -3.82
N GLU A 77 -1.41 -7.30 -2.71
CA GLU A 77 -2.84 -7.58 -2.73
C GLU A 77 -3.61 -6.53 -3.54
N ALA A 78 -4.78 -6.91 -4.06
CA ALA A 78 -5.73 -6.00 -4.69
C ALA A 78 -6.46 -5.13 -3.64
N THR A 79 -5.72 -4.61 -2.67
CA THR A 79 -6.17 -3.75 -1.57
C THR A 79 -5.01 -2.87 -1.13
N ALA A 80 -5.31 -1.64 -0.74
CA ALA A 80 -4.35 -0.69 -0.21
C ALA A 80 -4.89 -0.06 1.08
N MET A 81 -4.00 0.25 2.02
CA MET A 81 -4.36 1.07 3.18
C MET A 81 -4.36 2.54 2.76
N LEU A 82 -5.44 3.25 3.06
CA LEU A 82 -5.56 4.69 2.81
C LEU A 82 -5.23 5.49 4.07
N GLY A 83 -4.71 6.70 3.88
CA GLY A 83 -4.40 7.63 4.97
C GLY A 83 -4.77 9.05 4.60
N ARG A 84 -3.77 9.90 4.32
CA ARG A 84 -3.99 11.30 3.92
C ARG A 84 -4.98 11.49 2.77
N GLY A 85 -4.97 10.62 1.76
CA GLY A 85 -5.94 10.69 0.66
C GLY A 85 -7.39 10.61 1.11
N ALA A 86 -7.70 9.75 2.09
CA ALA A 86 -9.04 9.64 2.67
C ALA A 86 -9.40 10.82 3.58
N LEU A 87 -8.42 11.55 4.12
CA LEU A 87 -8.67 12.79 4.87
C LEU A 87 -8.97 13.97 3.94
N ILE A 88 -8.31 14.03 2.77
CA ILE A 88 -8.49 15.10 1.78
C ILE A 88 -9.79 14.88 0.99
N LYS A 89 -10.02 13.64 0.56
CA LYS A 89 -11.25 13.20 -0.14
C LYS A 89 -11.87 12.07 0.66
N PRO A 90 -12.80 12.35 1.59
CA PRO A 90 -13.53 11.30 2.32
C PRO A 90 -14.23 10.29 1.40
N TRP A 91 -14.57 10.71 0.18
CA TRP A 91 -15.15 9.87 -0.87
C TRP A 91 -14.11 9.11 -1.74
N LEU A 92 -12.81 9.18 -1.45
CA LEU A 92 -11.78 8.42 -2.17
C LEU A 92 -12.06 6.91 -2.25
N PRO A 93 -12.55 6.23 -1.19
CA PRO A 93 -12.98 4.83 -1.32
C PRO A 93 -14.08 4.63 -2.37
N THR A 94 -15.00 5.59 -2.51
CA THR A 94 -16.04 5.58 -3.55
C THR A 94 -15.44 5.77 -4.94
N GLU A 95 -14.51 6.72 -5.11
CA GLU A 95 -13.77 6.89 -6.38
C GLU A 95 -13.06 5.59 -6.79
N ILE A 96 -12.39 4.93 -5.84
CA ILE A 96 -11.71 3.65 -6.07
C ILE A 96 -12.70 2.56 -6.47
N LYS A 97 -13.82 2.43 -5.73
CA LYS A 97 -14.86 1.42 -5.99
C LYS A 97 -15.52 1.62 -7.35
N GLU A 98 -15.80 2.86 -7.73
CA GLU A 98 -16.51 3.21 -8.97
C GLU A 98 -15.57 3.47 -10.15
N ARG A 99 -14.26 3.52 -9.91
CA ARG A 99 -13.20 3.75 -10.91
C ARG A 99 -13.42 5.05 -11.69
N ARG A 100 -13.78 6.11 -10.96
CA ARG A 100 -13.99 7.46 -11.52
C ARG A 100 -13.64 8.54 -10.50
N ASP A 101 -13.30 9.71 -11.01
CA ASP A 101 -13.14 10.90 -10.17
C ASP A 101 -14.52 11.48 -9.83
N TRP A 102 -14.64 11.96 -8.60
CA TRP A 102 -15.84 12.65 -8.12
C TRP A 102 -15.49 14.11 -7.86
N ASP A 103 -16.11 15.00 -8.65
CA ASP A 103 -16.07 16.44 -8.40
C ASP A 103 -17.30 16.83 -7.57
N ILE A 104 -17.12 16.86 -6.24
CA ILE A 104 -18.18 17.21 -5.30
C ILE A 104 -18.04 18.70 -4.97
N SER A 105 -18.92 19.52 -5.53
CA SER A 105 -19.07 20.91 -5.12
C SER A 105 -19.87 20.99 -3.82
N ALA A 106 -19.46 21.91 -2.94
CA ALA A 106 -20.30 22.31 -1.81
C ALA A 106 -21.47 23.17 -2.33
N SER A 107 -22.64 22.98 -1.75
CA SER A 107 -23.74 23.95 -1.81
C SER A 107 -23.92 24.54 -0.42
N GLU A 108 -24.14 25.86 -0.36
CA GLU A 108 -24.58 26.57 0.85
C GLU A 108 -26.10 26.50 1.00
#